data_AF-A0A7G5C3E0-F1
#
_entry.id   AF-A0A7G5C3E0-F1
#
_cell.length_a   1.000
_cell.length_b   1.000
_cell.length_c   1.000
_cell.angle_alpha   90.00
_cell.angle_beta   90.00
_cell.angle_gamma   90.00
#
_symmetry.space_group_name_H-M   'P 1'
#
loop_
_entity.id
_entity.type
_entity.pdbx_description
1 polymer ?
#
loop_
_entity_poly.entity_id
_entity_poly.type
_entity_poly.pdbx_seq_one_letter_code
_entity_poly.pdbx_strand_id
1 'polypeptide(L)' 'MKSNHSTSKSGGIGFTGLLTILFIALKLIGVIDWSWWWVLSPIWISIIIVMVILSIFILITKG' A
#
# COMPACT_ATOMS: atom_id res chain seq x y z
N MET A 1 -1.97 -11.95 40.34
CA MET A 1 -0.77 -11.70 39.50
C MET A 1 -1.23 -11.30 38.10
N LYS A 2 -1.00 -10.05 37.67
CA LYS A 2 -1.39 -9.53 36.34
C LYS A 2 -0.23 -9.81 35.38
N SER A 3 -0.42 -10.69 34.41
CA SER A 3 0.57 -10.93 33.35
C SER A 3 0.63 -9.71 32.44
N ASN A 4 1.70 -8.93 32.56
CA ASN A 4 1.98 -7.82 31.65
C ASN A 4 2.46 -8.42 30.33
N HIS A 5 1.52 -8.63 29.40
CA HIS A 5 1.84 -8.98 28.03
C HIS A 5 2.38 -7.72 27.33
N SER A 6 3.70 -7.56 27.33
CA SER A 6 4.39 -6.60 26.48
C SER A 6 4.18 -7.02 25.03
N THR A 7 3.14 -6.47 24.41
CA THR A 7 2.94 -6.53 22.96
C THR A 7 4.04 -5.73 22.31
N SER A 8 5.15 -6.41 22.00
CA SER A 8 6.20 -5.89 21.14
C SER A 8 5.57 -5.57 19.79
N LYS A 9 5.19 -4.32 19.58
CA LYS A 9 4.70 -3.84 18.28
C LYS A 9 5.87 -3.87 17.30
N SER A 10 6.00 -4.99 16.60
CA SER A 10 6.87 -5.16 15.45
C SER A 10 6.34 -4.31 14.29
N GLY A 11 6.57 -3.00 14.38
CA GLY A 11 6.29 -2.04 13.31
C GLY A 11 7.39 -2.09 12.26
N GLY A 12 7.47 -3.20 11.52
CA GLY A 12 8.31 -3.29 10.32
C GLY A 12 7.58 -2.62 9.15
N ILE A 13 8.30 -1.83 8.36
CA ILE A 13 7.82 -1.39 7.05
C ILE A 13 7.37 -2.65 6.29
N GLY A 14 6.09 -2.68 5.91
CA GLY A 14 5.54 -3.83 5.19
C GLY A 14 6.27 -4.04 3.87
N PHE A 15 6.25 -5.26 3.35
CA PHE A 15 6.81 -5.59 2.03
C PHE A 15 6.39 -4.59 0.94
N THR A 16 5.14 -4.11 1.02
CA THR A 16 4.59 -3.06 0.14
C THR A 16 5.34 -1.72 0.23
N GLY A 17 5.76 -1.30 1.43
CA GLY A 17 6.54 -0.09 1.64
C GLY A 17 7.95 -0.20 1.05
N LEU A 18 8.63 -1.34 1.24
CA LEU A 18 9.94 -1.58 0.61
C LEU A 18 9.82 -1.62 -0.92
N LEU A 19 8.80 -2.29 -1.45
CA LEU A 19 8.56 -2.36 -2.89
C LEU A 19 8.31 -0.95 -3.46
N THR A 20 7.53 -0.13 -2.75
CA THR A 20 7.26 1.27 -3.13
C THR A 20 8.56 2.08 -3.17
N ILE A 21 9.39 2.00 -2.13
CA ILE A 21 10.67 2.72 -2.07
C ILE A 21 11.64 2.19 -3.15
N LEU A 22 11.67 0.89 -3.41
CA LEU A 22 12.51 0.27 -4.44
C LEU A 22 12.13 0.74 -5.84
N PHE A 23 10.84 0.79 -6.18
CA PHE A 23 10.37 1.31 -7.47
C PHE A 23 10.73 2.80 -7.65
N ILE A 24 10.65 3.59 -6.58
CA ILE A 24 11.04 5.02 -6.58
C ILE A 24 12.56 5.16 -6.78
N ALA A 25 13.36 4.35 -6.07
CA ALA A 25 14.81 4.36 -6.19
C ALA A 25 15.27 3.94 -7.59
N LEU A 26 14.68 2.88 -8.16
CA LEU A 26 15.00 2.38 -9.50
C LEU A 26 14.63 3.37 -10.62
N LYS A 27 13.62 4.21 -10.37
CA LYS A 27 13.25 5.33 -11.25
C LYS A 27 14.26 6.47 -11.18
N LEU A 28 14.71 6.84 -9.98
CA LEU A 28 15.65 7.94 -9.76
C LEU A 28 17.07 7.63 -10.26
N ILE A 29 17.49 6.36 -10.19
CA ILE A 29 18.76 5.90 -10.75
C ILE A 29 18.76 5.83 -12.29
N GLY A 30 17.63 6.15 -12.95
CA GLY A 30 17.56 6.24 -14.41
C GLY A 30 17.58 4.90 -15.14
N VAL A 31 17.40 3.78 -14.43
CA VAL A 31 17.33 2.43 -15.04
C VAL A 31 16.04 2.27 -15.85
N ILE A 32 15.01 3.10 -15.59
CA ILE A 32 13.73 3.06 -16.27
C ILE A 32 13.25 4.49 -16.59
N ASP A 33 13.11 4.82 -17.88
CA ASP A 33 12.59 6.13 -18.38
C ASP A 33 11.06 6.31 -18.22
N TRP A 34 10.41 5.35 -17.59
CA TRP A 34 8.94 5.23 -17.62
C TRP A 34 8.22 6.41 -16.97
N SER A 35 6.93 6.60 -17.20
CA SER A 35 6.16 7.65 -16.53
C SER A 35 6.02 7.38 -15.03
N TRP A 36 6.01 8.44 -14.23
CA TRP A 36 5.83 8.34 -12.76
C TRP A 36 4.50 7.69 -12.38
N TRP A 37 3.51 7.73 -13.28
CA TRP A 37 2.24 7.03 -13.16
C TRP A 37 2.38 5.52 -12.90
N TRP A 38 3.35 4.87 -13.54
CA TRP A 38 3.61 3.44 -13.34
C TRP A 38 4.44 3.14 -12.11
N VAL A 39 5.27 4.08 -11.64
CA VAL A 39 5.94 3.97 -10.33
C VAL A 39 4.93 3.97 -9.19
N LEU A 40 3.83 4.72 -9.35
CA LEU A 40 2.71 4.69 -8.41
C LEU A 40 1.78 3.50 -8.66
N SER A 41 1.99 2.63 -9.66
CA SER A 41 1.12 1.48 -9.96
C SER A 41 0.75 0.65 -8.71
N PRO A 42 1.71 0.33 -7.80
CA PRO A 42 1.39 -0.37 -6.54
C PRO A 42 0.40 0.42 -5.66
N ILE A 43 0.52 1.75 -5.61
CA ILE A 43 -0.39 2.65 -4.89
C ILE A 43 -1.74 2.73 -5.59
N TRP A 44 -1.76 2.85 -6.93
CA TRP A 44 -2.99 2.93 -7.72
C TRP A 44 -3.80 1.65 -7.59
N ILE A 45 -3.15 0.47 -7.61
CA ILE A 45 -3.83 -0.81 -7.39
C ILE A 45 -4.52 -0.83 -6.03
N SER A 46 -3.86 -0.35 -4.98
CA SER A 46 -4.43 -0.26 -3.63
C SER A 46 -5.56 0.78 -3.53
N ILE A 47 -5.49 1.89 -4.25
CA ILE A 47 -6.56 2.89 -4.28
C ILE A 47 -7.78 2.36 -5.02
N ILE A 48 -7.57 1.74 -6.18
CA ILE A 48 -8.66 1.19 -7.00
C ILE A 48 -9.35 0.05 -6.26
N ILE A 49 -8.61 -0.86 -5.62
CA ILE A 49 -9.23 -1.96 -4.88
C ILE A 49 -10.12 -1.43 -3.74
N VAL A 50 -9.63 -0.44 -2.99
CA VAL A 50 -10.39 0.19 -1.91
C VAL A 50 -11.62 0.91 -2.45
N MET A 51 -11.48 1.66 -3.55
CA MET A 51 -12.57 2.40 -4.17
C MET A 51 -13.67 1.47 -4.69
N VAL A 52 -13.29 0.34 -5.28
CA VAL A 52 -14.23 -0.70 -5.74
C VAL A 52 -14.97 -1.32 -4.55
N ILE A 53 -14.25 -1.74 -3.51
CA ILE A 53 -14.85 -2.31 -2.29
C ILE A 53 -15.84 -1.31 -1.67
N LEU A 54 -15.46 -0.05 -1.56
CA LEU A 54 -16.29 1.00 -0.99
C LEU A 54 -17.56 1.24 -1.85
N SER A 55 -17.42 1.25 -3.17
CA SER A 55 -18.55 1.42 -4.09
C SER A 55 -19.57 0.28 -3.97
N ILE A 56 -19.08 -0.97 -3.89
CA ILE A 56 -19.93 -2.15 -3.67
C ILE A 56 -20.63 -2.09 -2.30
N PHE A 57 -19.89 -1.72 -1.25
CA PHE A 57 -20.44 -1.58 0.10
C PHE A 57 -21.55 -0.51 0.15
N ILE A 58 -21.33 0.63 -0.51
CA ILE A 58 -22.32 1.71 -0.61
C ILE A 58 -23.56 1.24 -1.38
N LEU A 59 -23.39 0.50 -2.48
CA LEU A 59 -24.51 -0.06 -3.25
C LEU A 59 -25.35 -1.03 -2.41
N ILE A 60 -24.70 -1.91 -1.64
CA ILE A 60 -25.39 -2.88 -0.76
C ILE A 60 -26.09 -2.20 0.41
N THR A 61 -25.52 -1.12 0.97
CA THR A 61 -26.13 -0.41 2.12
C THR A 61 -27.20 0.59 1.73
N LYS A 62 -27.19 1.07 0.48
CA LYS A 62 -28.19 1.99 -0.07
C LYS A 62 -29.39 1.27 -0.72
N GLY A 63 -29.24 0.00 -1.09
CA GLY A 63 -30.31 -0.87 -1.58
C GLY A 63 -30.99 -1.63 -0.45
#